data_AF-A0A149VYA1-F1
#
_entry.id   AF-A0A149VYA1-F1
#
_cell.length_a   1.000
_cell.length_b   1.000
_cell.length_c   1.000
_cell.angle_alpha   90.00
_cell.angle_beta   90.00
_cell.angle_gamma   90.00
#
_symmetry.space_group_name_H-M   'P 1'
#
loop_
_entity.id
_entity.type
_entity.pdbx_description
1 polymer ?
#
loop_
_entity_poly.entity_id
_entity_poly.type
_entity_poly.pdbx_seq_one_letter_code
_entity_poly.pdbx_strand_id
1 'polypeptide(L)'
;MVERFATGFEAGLKKIVEGLAKPRGEKRYGKLLERIGRLKEKSRGAGQHYQVELIADESGKLVTGLAWKKVPVDGTMATHPGIYCLRSNETTWDEEKLWRTYTMLTDLESVFRSLKSELGLRPVYHSKEERADGHLFITVLAYQAVQVLRAKLKKADIRDNWASLRETMSVQRRVTASFQQRDGRTLNVRKCTVAEPDLMKIYRALGVSPAPGGTKKLIS
;
A
#
# COMPACT_ATOMS: atom_id res chain seq x y z
N MET A 1 -13.78 1.02 7.49
CA MET A 1 -13.83 1.11 5.99
C MET A 1 -15.14 1.73 5.51
N VAL A 2 -16.30 1.25 5.97
CA VAL A 2 -17.63 1.78 5.63
C VAL A 2 -17.77 3.28 5.94
N GLU A 3 -17.26 3.75 7.08
CA GLU A 3 -17.28 5.17 7.46
C GLU A 3 -16.57 6.06 6.45
N ARG A 4 -15.38 5.67 5.98
CA ARG A 4 -14.63 6.45 4.98
C ARG A 4 -15.44 6.69 3.71
N PHE A 5 -16.17 5.68 3.25
CA PHE A 5 -17.03 5.80 2.07
C PHE A 5 -18.31 6.60 2.37
N ALA A 6 -18.86 6.49 3.57
CA ALA A 6 -19.98 7.32 4.03
C ALA A 6 -19.60 8.81 4.07
N THR A 7 -18.46 9.17 4.65
CA THR A 7 -17.95 10.54 4.69
C THR A 7 -17.69 11.09 3.28
N GLY A 8 -17.12 10.27 2.39
CA GLY A 8 -16.92 10.63 0.99
C GLY A 8 -18.23 10.89 0.25
N PHE A 9 -19.27 10.09 0.52
CA PHE A 9 -20.59 10.25 -0.07
C PHE A 9 -21.26 11.56 0.41
N GLU A 10 -21.26 11.81 1.73
CA GLU A 10 -21.81 13.05 2.31
C GLU A 10 -21.08 14.30 1.80
N ALA A 11 -19.75 14.25 1.69
CA ALA A 11 -18.98 15.34 1.10
C ALA A 11 -19.35 15.58 -0.38
N GLY A 12 -19.65 14.50 -1.12
CA GLY A 12 -20.16 14.57 -2.49
C GLY A 12 -21.54 15.25 -2.58
N LEU A 13 -22.46 14.91 -1.67
CA LEU A 13 -23.78 15.55 -1.57
C LEU A 13 -23.67 17.03 -1.19
N LYS A 14 -22.81 17.38 -0.22
CA LYS A 14 -22.52 18.78 0.16
C LYS A 14 -22.03 19.60 -1.04
N LYS A 15 -21.13 19.04 -1.86
CA LYS A 15 -20.67 19.71 -3.09
C LYS A 15 -21.79 19.94 -4.11
N ILE A 16 -22.82 19.09 -4.13
CA ILE A 16 -24.00 19.31 -4.98
C ILE A 16 -24.82 20.49 -4.43
N VAL A 17 -25.08 20.53 -3.12
CA VAL A 17 -25.79 21.65 -2.48
C VAL A 17 -25.07 22.99 -2.70
N GLU A 18 -23.75 23.03 -2.48
CA GLU A 18 -22.92 24.22 -2.74
C GLU A 18 -22.96 24.62 -4.22
N GLY A 19 -23.10 23.65 -5.13
CA GLY A 19 -23.26 23.88 -6.56
C GLY A 19 -24.59 24.53 -6.91
N LEU A 20 -25.69 24.14 -6.25
CA LEU A 20 -27.02 24.70 -6.47
C LEU A 20 -27.09 26.20 -6.12
N ALA A 21 -26.32 26.64 -5.12
CA ALA A 21 -26.23 28.04 -4.71
C ALA A 21 -25.48 28.94 -5.72
N LYS A 22 -24.72 28.36 -6.66
CA LYS A 22 -23.88 29.13 -7.61
C LYS A 22 -24.66 29.53 -8.87
N PRO A 23 -24.38 30.72 -9.48
CA PRO A 23 -25.09 31.20 -10.67
C PRO A 23 -24.97 30.28 -11.90
N ARG A 24 -23.80 29.64 -12.07
CA ARG A 24 -23.51 28.68 -13.17
C ARG A 24 -23.55 27.22 -12.73
N GLY A 25 -24.16 26.93 -11.58
CA GLY A 25 -24.33 25.57 -11.09
C GLY A 25 -25.30 24.78 -11.97
N GLU A 26 -25.07 23.48 -12.11
CA GLU A 26 -26.04 22.59 -12.77
C GLU A 26 -27.24 22.40 -11.85
N LYS A 27 -28.42 22.80 -12.33
CA LYS A 27 -29.69 22.76 -11.57
C LYS A 27 -30.72 21.82 -12.20
N ARG A 28 -30.45 21.26 -13.39
CA ARG A 28 -31.39 20.37 -14.07
C ARG A 28 -31.57 19.08 -13.29
N TYR A 29 -32.82 18.74 -12.99
CA TYR A 29 -33.20 17.58 -12.20
C TYR A 29 -32.56 16.28 -12.69
N GLY A 30 -32.68 15.97 -13.98
CA GLY A 30 -32.12 14.74 -14.58
C GLY A 30 -30.60 14.64 -14.46
N LYS A 31 -29.87 15.75 -14.63
CA LYS A 31 -28.40 15.75 -14.51
C LYS A 31 -27.93 15.58 -13.07
N LEU A 32 -28.69 16.11 -12.12
CA LEU A 32 -28.42 15.93 -10.70
C LEU A 32 -28.70 14.49 -10.24
N LEU A 33 -29.76 13.86 -10.76
CA LEU A 33 -30.01 12.43 -10.55
C LEU A 33 -28.86 11.56 -11.06
N GLU A 34 -28.40 11.79 -12.30
CA GLU A 34 -27.23 11.07 -12.85
C GLU A 34 -25.98 11.23 -11.96
N ARG A 35 -25.76 12.45 -11.46
CA ARG A 35 -24.61 12.76 -10.59
C ARG A 35 -24.70 12.07 -9.23
N ILE A 36 -25.88 12.03 -8.63
CA ILE A 36 -26.15 11.28 -7.39
C ILE A 36 -25.97 9.78 -7.64
N GLY A 37 -26.42 9.25 -8.78
CA GLY A 37 -26.19 7.88 -9.20
C GLY A 37 -24.70 7.52 -9.24
N ARG A 38 -23.87 8.34 -9.91
CA ARG A 38 -22.42 8.18 -9.93
C ARG A 38 -21.78 8.27 -8.53
N LEU A 39 -22.31 9.12 -7.65
CA LEU A 39 -21.85 9.20 -6.27
C LEU A 39 -22.17 7.90 -5.50
N LYS A 40 -23.37 7.33 -5.69
CA LYS A 40 -23.75 6.04 -5.09
C LYS A 40 -22.84 4.91 -5.57
N GLU A 41 -22.57 4.84 -6.87
CA GLU A 41 -21.65 3.88 -7.48
C GLU A 41 -20.24 3.96 -6.86
N LYS A 42 -19.66 5.16 -6.79
CA LYS A 42 -18.32 5.39 -6.21
C LYS A 42 -18.22 5.08 -4.72
N SER A 43 -19.34 5.05 -4.01
CA SER A 43 -19.39 4.86 -2.56
C SER A 43 -19.43 3.39 -2.14
N ARG A 44 -19.24 2.44 -3.08
CA ARG A 44 -19.09 1.00 -2.81
C ARG A 44 -20.13 0.43 -1.83
N GLY A 45 -21.41 0.74 -2.08
CA GLY A 45 -22.53 0.28 -1.24
C GLY A 45 -22.90 1.21 -0.09
N ALA A 46 -22.04 2.15 0.35
CA ALA A 46 -22.39 3.07 1.44
C ALA A 46 -23.59 3.99 1.09
N GLY A 47 -23.78 4.30 -0.20
CA GLY A 47 -24.89 5.13 -0.69
C GLY A 47 -26.28 4.51 -0.55
N GLN A 48 -26.39 3.20 -0.28
CA GLN A 48 -27.68 2.53 -0.03
C GLN A 48 -28.28 2.93 1.32
N HIS A 49 -27.43 3.40 2.26
CA HIS A 49 -27.84 3.84 3.59
C HIS A 49 -28.34 5.28 3.62
N TYR A 50 -28.60 5.88 2.45
CA TYR A 50 -29.02 7.26 2.34
C TYR A 50 -30.25 7.37 1.44
N GLN A 51 -31.31 7.92 2.01
CA GLN A 51 -32.43 8.45 1.26
C GLN A 51 -32.06 9.89 0.87
N VAL A 52 -32.04 10.17 -0.42
CA VAL A 52 -31.69 11.48 -0.98
C VAL A 52 -32.90 11.98 -1.75
N GLU A 53 -33.40 13.14 -1.36
CA GLU A 53 -34.56 13.80 -1.94
C GLU A 53 -34.11 15.10 -2.60
N LEU A 54 -34.52 15.27 -3.85
CA LEU A 54 -34.32 16.50 -4.61
C LEU A 54 -35.60 17.33 -4.51
N ILE A 55 -35.46 18.56 -4.01
CA ILE A 55 -36.56 19.52 -3.94
C ILE A 55 -36.51 20.34 -5.24
N ALA A 56 -37.54 20.19 -6.08
CA ALA A 56 -37.67 20.88 -7.35
C ALA A 56 -38.54 22.14 -7.23
N ASP A 57 -38.41 23.03 -8.22
CA ASP A 57 -39.29 24.17 -8.43
C ASP A 57 -40.70 23.74 -8.88
N GLU A 58 -41.65 24.67 -8.94
CA GLU A 58 -43.04 24.41 -9.36
C GLU A 58 -43.14 23.81 -10.78
N SER A 59 -42.11 24.00 -11.61
CA SER A 59 -42.02 23.41 -12.95
C SER A 59 -41.47 21.98 -12.98
N GLY A 60 -40.92 21.50 -11.86
CA GLY A 60 -40.29 20.18 -11.71
C GLY A 60 -38.98 20.00 -12.48
N LYS A 61 -38.46 21.05 -13.14
CA LYS A 61 -37.29 20.97 -14.04
C LYS A 61 -36.00 21.38 -13.36
N LEU A 62 -36.08 22.31 -12.40
CA LEU A 62 -34.92 22.86 -11.70
C LEU A 62 -34.96 22.48 -10.22
N VAL A 63 -33.82 22.07 -9.69
CA VAL A 63 -33.65 21.72 -8.29
C VAL A 63 -33.27 22.96 -7.51
N THR A 64 -34.01 23.26 -6.45
CA THR A 64 -33.79 24.38 -5.53
C THR A 64 -33.13 23.93 -4.24
N GLY A 65 -33.28 22.65 -3.86
CA GLY A 65 -32.68 22.08 -2.67
C GLY A 65 -32.42 20.58 -2.79
N LEU A 66 -31.55 20.08 -1.91
CA LEU A 66 -31.28 18.66 -1.77
C LEU A 66 -31.23 18.32 -0.28
N ALA A 67 -32.07 17.38 0.13
CA ALA A 67 -32.12 16.86 1.49
C ALA A 67 -31.69 15.39 1.48
N TRP A 68 -31.03 14.94 2.55
CA TRP A 68 -30.73 13.53 2.72
C TRP A 68 -30.82 13.10 4.17
N LYS A 69 -31.20 11.85 4.38
CA LYS A 69 -31.24 11.21 5.68
C LYS A 69 -30.49 9.88 5.62
N LYS A 70 -29.67 9.62 6.62
CA LYS A 70 -29.01 8.34 6.80
C LYS A 70 -30.00 7.34 7.41
N VAL A 71 -30.35 6.32 6.64
CA VAL A 71 -31.22 5.22 7.05
C VAL A 71 -30.43 3.93 6.86
N PRO A 72 -29.87 3.35 7.94
CA PRO A 72 -29.16 2.08 7.86
C PRO A 72 -30.04 1.00 7.24
N VAL A 73 -29.46 0.18 6.37
CA VAL A 73 -30.14 -0.92 5.68
C VAL A 73 -29.63 -2.18 6.35
N ASP A 74 -30.57 -3.03 6.75
CA ASP A 74 -30.27 -4.22 7.50
C ASP A 74 -29.53 -5.29 6.67
N GLY A 75 -28.77 -6.19 7.33
CA GLY A 75 -28.01 -7.24 6.64
C GLY A 75 -26.80 -6.77 5.80
N THR A 76 -26.34 -5.53 5.97
CA THR A 76 -25.21 -4.97 5.20
C THR A 76 -23.93 -4.95 6.02
N MET A 77 -22.76 -4.76 5.39
CA MET A 77 -21.49 -4.57 6.13
C MET A 77 -21.53 -3.40 7.14
N ALA A 78 -22.46 -2.45 6.99
CA ALA A 78 -22.62 -1.32 7.91
C ALA A 78 -23.37 -1.70 9.19
N THR A 79 -24.34 -2.62 9.09
CA THR A 79 -25.16 -3.06 10.23
C THR A 79 -24.67 -4.39 10.82
N HIS A 80 -24.16 -5.26 9.97
CA HIS A 80 -23.58 -6.56 10.31
C HIS A 80 -22.15 -6.63 9.74
N PRO A 81 -21.17 -5.94 10.35
CA PRO A 81 -19.79 -6.11 9.96
C PRO A 81 -19.40 -7.58 10.17
N GLY A 82 -18.89 -8.24 9.13
CA GLY A 82 -18.41 -9.61 9.26
C GLY A 82 -17.35 -9.68 10.37
N ILE A 83 -17.51 -10.63 11.29
CA ILE A 83 -16.56 -10.86 12.37
C ILE A 83 -15.47 -11.83 11.92
N TYR A 84 -14.24 -11.59 12.35
CA TYR A 84 -13.14 -12.52 12.11
C TYR A 84 -12.97 -13.44 13.32
N CYS A 85 -13.24 -14.73 13.16
CA CYS A 85 -13.13 -15.70 14.23
C CYS A 85 -11.81 -16.47 14.12
N LEU A 86 -10.98 -16.41 15.15
CA LEU A 86 -9.78 -17.24 15.27
C LEU A 86 -10.09 -18.45 16.16
N ARG A 87 -9.90 -19.65 15.63
CA ARG A 87 -9.96 -20.89 16.41
C ARG A 87 -8.54 -21.37 16.68
N SER A 88 -8.21 -21.53 17.95
CA SER A 88 -6.90 -22.00 18.40
C SER A 88 -7.04 -23.08 19.46
N ASN A 89 -6.06 -23.98 19.54
CA ASN A 89 -5.88 -24.90 20.67
C ASN A 89 -5.03 -24.28 21.80
N GLU A 90 -4.46 -23.10 21.56
CA GLU A 90 -3.75 -22.31 22.57
C GLU A 90 -4.75 -21.62 23.50
N THR A 91 -4.71 -21.96 24.79
CA THR A 91 -5.65 -21.49 25.81
C THR A 91 -5.03 -20.49 26.79
N THR A 92 -3.72 -20.26 26.73
CA THR A 92 -2.98 -19.43 27.70
C THR A 92 -2.71 -18.01 27.20
N TRP A 93 -2.97 -17.72 25.92
CA TRP A 93 -2.68 -16.41 25.34
C TRP A 93 -3.88 -15.49 25.41
N ASP A 94 -3.62 -14.19 25.59
CA ASP A 94 -4.64 -13.16 25.44
C ASP A 94 -4.99 -12.94 23.95
N GLU A 95 -6.10 -12.21 23.74
CA GLU A 95 -6.63 -11.90 22.42
C GLU A 95 -5.62 -11.12 21.56
N GLU A 96 -4.90 -10.17 22.15
CA GLU A 96 -3.92 -9.34 21.44
C GLU A 96 -2.76 -10.18 20.91
N LYS A 97 -2.18 -11.05 21.74
CA LYS A 97 -1.08 -11.94 21.38
C LYS A 97 -1.52 -12.95 20.33
N LEU A 98 -2.72 -13.51 20.46
CA LEU A 98 -3.27 -14.46 19.49
C LEU A 98 -3.51 -13.78 18.14
N TRP A 99 -4.15 -12.61 18.13
CA TRP A 99 -4.36 -11.81 16.92
C TRP A 99 -3.06 -11.38 16.26
N ARG A 100 -2.11 -10.87 17.04
CA ARG A 100 -0.80 -10.44 16.55
C ARG A 100 -0.05 -11.61 15.94
N THR A 101 -0.06 -12.77 16.60
CA THR A 101 0.61 -13.97 16.10
C THR A 101 -0.03 -14.48 14.82
N TYR A 102 -1.35 -14.51 14.76
CA TYR A 102 -2.08 -14.85 13.54
C TYR A 102 -1.71 -13.91 12.39
N THR A 103 -1.69 -12.60 12.65
CA THR A 103 -1.35 -11.58 11.64
C THR A 103 0.10 -11.69 11.16
N MET A 104 1.01 -12.26 11.96
CA MET A 104 2.37 -12.56 11.49
C MET A 104 2.38 -13.51 10.30
N LEU A 105 1.37 -14.38 10.13
CA LEU A 105 1.25 -15.26 8.95
C LEU A 105 1.06 -14.44 7.66
N THR A 106 0.27 -13.39 7.70
CA THR A 106 0.07 -12.49 6.55
C THR A 106 1.35 -11.75 6.18
N ASP A 107 2.11 -11.31 7.20
CA ASP A 107 3.40 -10.66 7.02
C ASP A 107 4.44 -11.63 6.44
N LEU A 108 4.50 -12.85 6.97
CA LEU A 108 5.24 -13.99 6.43
C LEU A 108 4.93 -14.18 4.94
N GLU A 109 3.66 -14.36 4.59
CA GLU A 109 3.23 -14.55 3.19
C GLU A 109 3.67 -13.42 2.28
N SER A 110 3.61 -12.17 2.76
CA SER A 110 4.06 -10.99 2.00
C SER A 110 5.56 -11.04 1.73
N VAL A 111 6.38 -11.36 2.74
CA VAL A 111 7.83 -11.53 2.58
C VAL A 111 8.15 -12.68 1.63
N PHE A 112 7.52 -13.84 1.80
CA PHE A 112 7.71 -15.00 0.92
C PHE A 112 7.29 -14.70 -0.52
N ARG A 113 6.20 -13.95 -0.73
CA ARG A 113 5.75 -13.51 -2.06
C ARG A 113 6.78 -12.59 -2.71
N SER A 114 7.30 -11.62 -1.96
CA SER A 114 8.34 -10.72 -2.44
C SER A 114 9.63 -11.48 -2.79
N LEU A 115 10.09 -12.38 -1.91
CA LEU A 115 11.29 -13.19 -2.15
C LEU A 115 11.13 -14.09 -3.39
N LYS A 116 9.95 -14.71 -3.57
CA LYS A 116 9.68 -15.55 -4.73
C LYS A 116 9.67 -14.78 -6.05
N SER A 117 9.09 -13.59 -6.09
CA SER A 117 9.11 -12.80 -7.32
C SER A 117 10.52 -12.29 -7.67
N GLU A 118 11.30 -11.88 -6.68
CA GLU A 118 12.51 -11.09 -6.89
C GLU A 118 13.81 -11.90 -6.93
N LEU A 119 13.86 -13.06 -6.26
CA LEU A 119 14.98 -14.00 -6.42
C LEU A 119 14.91 -14.74 -7.78
N GLY A 120 14.03 -14.33 -8.69
CA GLY A 120 13.80 -15.01 -9.97
C GLY A 120 13.04 -16.33 -9.82
N LEU A 121 12.33 -16.54 -8.72
CA LEU A 121 11.57 -17.78 -8.45
C LEU A 121 10.18 -17.76 -9.10
N ARG A 122 9.86 -16.74 -9.91
CA ARG A 122 8.63 -16.71 -10.71
C ARG A 122 8.89 -16.39 -12.20
N PRO A 123 8.28 -17.17 -13.13
CA PRO A 123 7.51 -18.39 -12.85
C PRO A 123 8.38 -19.50 -12.24
N VAL A 124 7.81 -20.31 -11.34
CA VAL A 124 8.50 -21.46 -10.77
C VAL A 124 8.63 -22.50 -11.88
N TYR A 125 9.69 -22.44 -12.67
CA TYR A 125 9.96 -23.44 -13.72
C TYR A 125 10.62 -24.72 -13.18
N HIS A 126 10.65 -24.89 -11.86
CA HIS A 126 11.20 -26.09 -11.22
C HIS A 126 10.20 -27.23 -11.32
N SER A 127 10.38 -28.08 -12.32
CA SER A 127 9.62 -29.32 -12.53
C SER A 127 10.20 -30.52 -11.79
N LYS A 128 11.41 -30.38 -11.22
CA LYS A 128 12.08 -31.42 -10.44
C LYS A 128 11.99 -31.08 -8.95
N GLU A 129 11.54 -32.05 -8.15
CA GLU A 129 11.34 -31.95 -6.70
C GLU A 129 12.57 -31.37 -5.97
N GLU A 130 13.75 -31.93 -6.21
CA GLU A 130 15.01 -31.48 -5.59
C GLU A 130 15.29 -29.98 -5.78
N ARG A 131 14.96 -29.43 -6.96
CA ARG A 131 15.17 -27.99 -7.21
C ARG A 131 14.15 -27.13 -6.50
N ALA A 132 12.93 -27.64 -6.31
CA ALA A 132 11.89 -26.98 -5.53
C ALA A 132 12.26 -26.95 -4.03
N ASP A 133 12.82 -28.04 -3.51
CA ASP A 133 13.30 -28.14 -2.13
C ASP A 133 14.46 -27.18 -1.87
N GLY A 134 15.47 -27.17 -2.74
CA GLY A 134 16.58 -26.22 -2.66
C GLY A 134 16.09 -24.76 -2.69
N HIS A 135 15.06 -24.47 -3.50
CA HIS A 135 14.43 -23.16 -3.54
C HIS A 135 13.72 -22.78 -2.23
N LEU A 136 12.96 -23.72 -1.68
CA LEU A 136 12.28 -23.50 -0.40
C LEU A 136 13.31 -23.24 0.70
N PHE A 137 14.39 -24.02 0.72
CA PHE A 137 15.48 -23.87 1.69
C PHE A 137 16.12 -22.48 1.63
N ILE A 138 16.54 -22.01 0.45
CA ILE A 138 17.12 -20.67 0.29
C ILE A 138 16.13 -19.58 0.67
N THR A 139 14.84 -19.74 0.34
CA THR A 139 13.80 -18.77 0.70
C THR A 139 13.63 -18.67 2.22
N VAL A 140 13.67 -19.80 2.94
CA VAL A 140 13.61 -19.83 4.41
C VAL A 140 14.83 -19.12 5.02
N LEU A 141 16.03 -19.34 4.48
CA LEU A 141 17.23 -18.63 4.93
C LEU A 141 17.15 -17.12 4.68
N ALA A 142 16.72 -16.72 3.49
CA ALA A 142 16.52 -15.32 3.14
C ALA A 142 15.49 -14.65 4.06
N TYR A 143 14.41 -15.36 4.41
CA TYR A 143 13.41 -14.88 5.36
C TYR A 143 14.01 -14.55 6.74
N GLN A 144 14.92 -15.39 7.26
CA GLN A 144 15.59 -15.11 8.53
C GLN A 144 16.39 -13.80 8.45
N ALA A 145 17.10 -13.57 7.35
CA ALA A 145 17.83 -12.31 7.14
C ALA A 145 16.88 -11.10 7.12
N VAL A 146 15.73 -11.21 6.43
CA VAL A 146 14.69 -10.17 6.41
C VAL A 146 14.19 -9.88 7.82
N GLN A 147 13.91 -10.90 8.63
CA GLN A 147 13.41 -10.72 9.99
C GLN A 147 14.45 -10.07 10.91
N VAL A 148 15.72 -10.42 10.80
CA VAL A 148 16.79 -9.75 11.53
C VAL A 148 16.87 -8.26 11.18
N LEU A 149 16.81 -7.93 9.88
CA LEU A 149 16.81 -6.54 9.43
C LEU A 149 15.60 -5.77 9.97
N ARG A 150 14.40 -6.33 9.85
CA ARG A 150 13.16 -5.69 10.32
C ARG A 150 13.11 -5.54 11.83
N ALA A 151 13.62 -6.52 12.58
CA ALA A 151 13.73 -6.42 14.03
C ALA A 151 14.66 -5.25 14.44
N LYS A 152 15.79 -5.07 13.76
CA LYS A 152 16.69 -3.93 13.98
C LYS A 152 16.03 -2.60 13.61
N LEU A 153 15.39 -2.53 12.45
CA LEU A 153 14.68 -1.33 11.98
C LEU A 153 13.54 -0.93 12.94
N LYS A 154 12.77 -1.90 13.44
CA LYS A 154 11.69 -1.66 14.39
C LYS A 154 12.19 -1.09 15.72
N LYS A 155 13.39 -1.47 16.17
CA LYS A 155 14.03 -0.86 17.36
C LYS A 155 14.42 0.61 17.13
N ALA A 156 14.63 1.00 15.88
CA ALA A 156 14.86 2.39 15.46
C ALA A 156 13.56 3.10 15.00
N ASP A 157 12.39 2.59 15.41
CA ASP A 157 11.06 3.13 15.07
C ASP A 157 10.66 3.06 13.58
N ILE A 158 11.43 2.36 12.75
CA ILE A 158 11.11 2.13 11.34
C ILE A 158 10.23 0.88 11.23
N ARG A 159 8.93 1.06 10.99
CA ARG A 159 7.91 -0.02 10.95
C ARG A 159 7.38 -0.35 9.56
N ASP A 160 8.08 0.10 8.52
CA ASP A 160 7.69 -0.16 7.13
C ASP A 160 7.60 -1.67 6.84
N ASN A 161 6.67 -2.03 5.95
CA ASN A 161 6.59 -3.39 5.44
C ASN A 161 7.79 -3.70 4.53
N TRP A 162 8.06 -4.98 4.30
CA TRP A 162 9.22 -5.40 3.52
C TRP A 162 9.25 -4.82 2.10
N ALA A 163 8.11 -4.72 1.42
CA ALA A 163 8.05 -4.17 0.06
C ALA A 163 8.45 -2.68 0.03
N SER A 164 7.94 -1.87 0.96
CA SER A 164 8.29 -0.45 1.09
C SER A 164 9.77 -0.23 1.45
N LEU A 165 10.31 -1.04 2.37
CA LEU A 165 11.75 -0.99 2.69
C LEU A 165 12.60 -1.29 1.46
N ARG A 166 12.21 -2.30 0.68
CA ARG A 166 12.93 -2.71 -0.50
C ARG A 166 12.88 -1.67 -1.62
N GLU A 167 11.71 -1.04 -1.81
CA GLU A 167 11.55 0.08 -2.74
C GLU A 167 12.52 1.21 -2.41
N THR A 168 12.58 1.57 -1.13
CA THR A 168 13.52 2.59 -0.62
C THR A 168 14.98 2.18 -0.83
N MET A 169 15.32 0.90 -0.65
CA MET A 169 16.69 0.39 -0.87
C MET A 169 17.05 0.27 -2.35
N SER A 170 16.07 0.16 -3.26
CA SER A 170 16.29 -0.09 -4.69
C SER A 170 16.95 1.07 -5.44
N VAL A 171 16.91 2.28 -4.87
CA VAL A 171 17.49 3.50 -5.45
C VAL A 171 19.02 3.49 -5.45
N GLN A 172 19.64 2.66 -4.62
CA GLN A 172 21.10 2.56 -4.53
C GLN A 172 21.68 1.91 -5.80
N ARG A 173 22.51 2.65 -6.55
CA ARG A 173 23.19 2.13 -7.75
C ARG A 173 24.69 2.03 -7.54
N ARG A 174 25.32 1.12 -8.28
CA ARG A 174 26.79 1.00 -8.37
C ARG A 174 27.22 1.28 -9.80
N VAL A 175 28.01 2.34 -9.96
CA VAL A 175 28.40 2.91 -11.25
C VAL A 175 29.90 2.70 -11.46
N THR A 176 30.29 2.36 -12.68
CA THR A 176 31.68 2.37 -13.12
C THR A 176 31.84 3.51 -14.12
N ALA A 177 32.72 4.46 -13.82
CA ALA A 177 33.12 5.52 -14.75
C ALA A 177 34.50 5.21 -15.32
N SER A 178 34.64 5.25 -16.63
CA SER A 178 35.88 4.93 -17.35
C SER A 178 36.45 6.21 -17.97
N PHE A 179 37.74 6.45 -17.76
CA PHE A 179 38.45 7.64 -18.22
C PHE A 179 39.67 7.23 -19.04
N GLN A 180 39.84 7.84 -20.21
CA GLN A 180 41.06 7.68 -21.00
C GLN A 180 42.15 8.61 -20.43
N GLN A 181 43.30 8.04 -20.12
CA GLN A 181 44.46 8.77 -19.63
C GLN A 181 45.35 9.22 -20.80
N ARG A 182 46.20 10.22 -20.56
CA ARG A 182 47.12 10.76 -21.58
C ARG A 182 48.17 9.74 -22.04
N ASP A 183 48.45 8.72 -21.22
CA ASP A 183 49.38 7.63 -21.50
C ASP A 183 48.72 6.45 -22.26
N GLY A 184 47.46 6.59 -22.69
CA GLY A 184 46.72 5.57 -23.42
C GLY A 184 46.07 4.50 -22.54
N ARG A 185 46.25 4.55 -21.21
CA ARG A 185 45.60 3.62 -20.27
C ARG A 185 44.17 4.06 -19.93
N THR A 186 43.35 3.11 -19.51
CA THR A 186 41.98 3.36 -19.06
C THR A 186 41.88 3.28 -17.53
N LEU A 187 41.49 4.37 -16.89
CA LEU A 187 41.14 4.40 -15.48
C LEU A 187 39.66 4.08 -15.29
N ASN A 188 39.36 2.99 -14.61
CA ASN A 188 38.00 2.58 -14.21
C ASN A 188 37.77 2.88 -12.74
N VAL A 189 36.83 3.78 -12.43
CA VAL A 189 36.41 4.13 -11.07
C VAL A 189 35.03 3.57 -10.81
N ARG A 190 34.94 2.55 -9.95
CA ARG A 190 33.68 1.93 -9.54
C ARG A 190 33.28 2.44 -8.15
N LYS A 191 32.17 3.16 -8.07
CA LYS A 191 31.61 3.71 -6.82
C LYS A 191 30.09 3.54 -6.76
N CYS A 192 29.52 3.64 -5.57
CA CYS A 192 28.09 3.70 -5.36
C CYS A 192 27.56 5.14 -5.46
N THR A 193 26.28 5.29 -5.80
CA THR A 193 25.57 6.57 -5.70
C THR A 193 25.44 7.01 -4.25
N VAL A 194 25.18 8.28 -4.02
CA VAL A 194 24.91 8.78 -2.67
C VAL A 194 23.52 8.30 -2.23
N ALA A 195 23.40 7.81 -1.00
CA ALA A 195 22.13 7.38 -0.44
C ALA A 195 21.19 8.58 -0.25
N GLU A 196 19.96 8.47 -0.75
CA GLU A 196 18.89 9.45 -0.51
C GLU A 196 18.51 9.50 0.99
N PRO A 197 17.86 10.59 1.46
CA PRO A 197 17.55 10.76 2.88
C PRO A 197 16.85 9.57 3.54
N ASP A 198 15.87 8.96 2.86
CA ASP A 198 15.12 7.82 3.41
C ASP A 198 15.96 6.54 3.45
N LEU A 199 16.76 6.28 2.42
CA LEU A 199 17.73 5.18 2.43
C LEU A 199 18.83 5.39 3.50
N MET A 200 19.26 6.64 3.70
CA MET A 200 20.27 6.98 4.70
C MET A 200 19.76 6.68 6.12
N LYS A 201 18.47 6.92 6.42
CA LYS A 201 17.86 6.54 7.70
C LYS A 201 17.96 5.03 7.93
N ILE A 202 17.64 4.23 6.92
CA ILE A 202 17.74 2.77 6.97
C ILE A 202 19.19 2.34 7.24
N TYR A 203 20.17 2.88 6.51
CA TYR A 203 21.57 2.52 6.71
C TYR A 203 22.10 2.87 8.10
N ARG A 204 21.74 4.05 8.63
CA ARG A 204 22.07 4.45 10.00
C ARG A 204 21.47 3.49 11.02
N ALA A 205 20.19 3.16 10.88
CA ALA A 205 19.50 2.24 11.78
C ALA A 205 20.10 0.81 11.75
N LEU A 206 20.59 0.37 10.59
CA LEU A 206 21.23 -0.94 10.43
C LEU A 206 22.72 -0.94 10.84
N GLY A 207 23.33 0.23 11.04
CA GLY A 207 24.76 0.36 11.34
C GLY A 207 25.65 -0.04 10.16
N VAL A 208 25.19 0.17 8.93
CA VAL A 208 25.94 -0.19 7.71
C VAL A 208 26.44 1.04 6.98
N SER A 209 27.52 0.87 6.21
CA SER A 209 28.07 1.95 5.39
C SER A 209 27.06 2.41 4.34
N PRO A 210 26.82 3.73 4.20
CA PRO A 210 25.98 4.28 3.14
C PRO A 210 26.66 4.23 1.76
N ALA A 211 27.93 3.84 1.71
CA ALA A 211 28.69 3.65 0.49
C ALA A 211 29.05 2.16 0.31
N PRO A 212 28.06 1.29 0.00
CA PRO A 212 28.29 -0.14 -0.08
C PRO A 212 29.38 -0.47 -1.12
N GLY A 213 30.38 -1.24 -0.68
CA GLY A 213 31.52 -1.66 -1.48
C GLY A 213 32.57 -0.58 -1.78
N GLY A 214 32.40 0.64 -1.28
CA GLY A 214 33.36 1.74 -1.39
C GLY A 214 33.73 2.14 -2.83
N THR A 215 34.75 2.97 -2.93
CA THR A 215 35.35 3.34 -4.23
C THR A 215 36.48 2.36 -4.57
N LYS A 216 36.39 1.73 -5.74
CA LYS A 216 37.44 0.88 -6.31
C LYS A 216 37.97 1.55 -7.57
N LYS A 217 39.30 1.65 -7.69
CA LYS A 217 39.98 2.18 -8.88
C LYS A 217 40.79 1.04 -9.49
N LEU A 218 40.66 0.86 -10.80
CA LEU A 218 41.41 -0.10 -11.59
C LEU A 218 42.02 0.65 -12.77
N ILE A 219 43.30 0.42 -13.04
CA ILE A 219 43.99 0.93 -14.23
C ILE A 219 44.22 -0.27 -15.14
N SER A 220 43.77 -0.18 -16.39
CA SER A 220 43.90 -1.21 -17.42
C SER A 220 44.52 -0.62 -18.68
#